data_AF-A0A7L8UBF7-F1
#
_entry.id   AF-A0A7L8UBF7-F1
#
_cell.length_a   1.000
_cell.length_b   1.000
_cell.length_c   1.000
_cell.angle_alpha   90.00
_cell.angle_beta   90.00
_cell.angle_gamma   90.00
#
_symmetry.space_group_name_H-M   'P 1'
#
loop_
_entity.id
_entity.type
_entity.pdbx_description
1 polymer ?
#
loop_
_entity_poly.entity_id
_entity_poly.type
_entity_poly.pdbx_seq_one_letter_code
_entity_poly.pdbx_strand_id
1 'polypeptide(L)'
;MKKIILLGIFIFAIVFIIRLFCGIYIHDEFAEKHFFIKHRPSLKWTFYSPIGMSDNKIEELSEENQIEQKYFNEFVRDQGLSR
;
A
#
# COMPACT_ATOMS: atom_id res chain seq x y z
N MET A 1 -14.73 34.30 -6.57
CA MET A 1 -14.68 33.57 -5.29
C MET A 1 -15.26 32.15 -5.39
N LYS A 2 -16.57 31.94 -5.64
CA LYS A 2 -17.17 30.58 -5.75
C LYS A 2 -16.48 29.65 -6.76
N LYS A 3 -16.10 30.16 -7.95
CA LYS A 3 -15.41 29.37 -8.99
C LYS A 3 -14.01 28.89 -8.56
N ILE A 4 -13.28 29.71 -7.79
CA ILE A 4 -11.94 29.37 -7.29
C ILE A 4 -12.04 28.29 -6.20
N ILE A 5 -13.04 28.41 -5.32
CA ILE A 5 -13.33 27.38 -4.30
C ILE A 5 -13.69 26.05 -4.97
N LEU A 6 -14.55 26.08 -5.99
CA LEU A 6 -14.95 24.88 -6.73
C LEU A 6 -13.74 24.21 -7.42
N LEU A 7 -12.87 25.00 -8.04
CA LEU A 7 -11.63 24.51 -8.64
C LEU A 7 -10.71 23.87 -7.58
N GLY A 8 -10.60 24.48 -6.41
CA GLY A 8 -9.82 23.93 -5.30
C GLY A 8 -10.35 22.57 -4.82
N ILE A 9 -11.67 22.44 -4.65
CA ILE A 9 -12.32 21.18 -4.27
C ILE A 9 -12.07 20.11 -5.34
N PHE A 10 -12.16 20.47 -6.63
CA PHE A 10 -11.93 19.55 -7.73
C PHE A 10 -10.50 19.02 -7.75
N ILE A 11 -9.51 19.90 -7.62
CA ILE A 11 -8.08 19.51 -7.55
C ILE A 11 -7.84 18.62 -6.33
N PHE A 12 -8.39 18.98 -5.17
CA PHE A 12 -8.26 18.18 -3.96
C PHE A 12 -8.85 16.77 -4.15
N ALA A 13 -10.03 16.65 -4.76
CA ALA A 13 -10.64 15.36 -5.03
C ALA A 13 -9.77 14.49 -5.96
N ILE A 14 -9.16 15.08 -7.00
CA ILE A 14 -8.25 14.37 -7.91
C ILE A 14 -7.01 13.88 -7.15
N VAL A 15 -6.35 14.77 -6.39
CA VAL A 15 -5.16 14.41 -5.61
C VAL A 15 -5.48 13.33 -4.59
N PHE A 16 -6.65 13.42 -3.95
CA PHE A 16 -7.11 12.43 -2.99
C PHE A 16 -7.33 11.06 -3.65
N ILE A 17 -7.96 11.02 -4.83
CA ILE A 17 -8.14 9.77 -5.59
C ILE A 17 -6.78 9.18 -5.96
N ILE A 18 -5.85 9.97 -6.52
CA ILE A 18 -4.50 9.51 -6.86
C ILE A 18 -3.81 8.92 -5.62
N ARG A 19 -3.92 9.59 -4.47
CA ARG A 19 -3.34 9.12 -3.20
C ARG A 19 -3.93 7.79 -2.70
N LEU A 20 -5.17 7.47 -3.02
CA LEU A 20 -5.78 6.17 -2.69
C LEU A 20 -5.21 5.03 -3.54
N PHE A 21 -4.79 5.32 -4.78
CA PHE A 21 -4.21 4.33 -5.70
C PHE A 21 -2.68 4.28 -5.67
N CYS A 22 -1.99 5.24 -5.06
CA CYS A 22 -0.53 5.20 -4.94
C CYS A 22 -0.06 4.73 -3.56
N GLY A 23 1.04 3.99 -3.50
CA GLY A 23 1.65 3.52 -2.26
C GLY A 23 3.15 3.28 -2.38
N ILE A 24 3.76 2.94 -1.26
CA ILE A 24 5.16 2.50 -1.16
C ILE A 24 5.16 1.11 -0.55
N TYR A 25 5.92 0.18 -1.12
CA TYR A 25 6.22 -1.08 -0.45
C TYR A 25 7.71 -1.17 -0.08
N ILE A 26 8.00 -1.92 0.97
CA ILE A 26 9.34 -2.31 1.37
C ILE A 26 9.56 -3.72 0.83
N HIS A 27 10.61 -3.94 0.04
CA HIS A 27 10.91 -5.28 -0.47
C HIS A 27 11.26 -6.19 0.72
N ASP A 28 10.76 -7.42 0.67
CA ASP A 28 10.90 -8.41 1.74
C ASP A 28 12.33 -8.97 1.89
N GLU A 29 13.10 -9.04 0.81
CA GLU A 29 14.50 -9.46 0.81
C GLU A 29 15.48 -8.30 1.08
N PHE A 30 15.29 -7.17 0.39
CA PHE A 30 16.13 -5.99 0.51
C PHE A 30 15.30 -4.88 1.15
N ALA A 31 15.74 -4.23 2.23
CA ALA A 31 14.96 -3.20 2.94
C ALA A 31 14.77 -1.87 2.14
N GLU A 32 14.74 -1.96 0.82
CA GLU A 32 14.52 -0.90 -0.15
C GLU A 32 13.05 -0.54 -0.26
N LYS A 33 12.79 0.74 -0.56
CA LYS A 33 11.44 1.28 -0.71
C LYS A 33 11.14 1.49 -2.18
N HIS A 34 10.02 0.94 -2.63
CA HIS A 34 9.56 1.04 -4.01
C HIS A 34 8.20 1.71 -4.08
N PHE A 35 8.07 2.70 -4.96
CA PHE A 35 6.78 3.30 -5.28
C PHE A 35 5.99 2.40 -6.23
N PHE A 36 4.69 2.25 -6.01
CA PHE A 36 3.83 1.46 -6.89
C PHE A 36 2.40 2.00 -6.99
N ILE A 37 1.69 1.55 -8.02
CA ILE A 37 0.26 1.79 -8.22
C ILE A 37 -0.49 0.55 -7.72
N LYS A 38 -1.36 0.77 -6.74
CA LYS A 38 -2.26 -0.25 -6.18
C LYS A 38 -3.32 -0.62 -7.21
N HIS A 39 -3.65 -1.91 -7.27
CA HIS A 39 -4.71 -2.42 -8.13
C HIS A 39 -6.13 -2.00 -7.67
N ARG A 40 -6.30 -1.61 -6.39
CA ARG A 40 -7.56 -1.10 -5.81
C ARG A 40 -7.31 0.06 -4.84
N PRO A 41 -8.30 0.93 -4.56
CA PRO A 41 -8.09 2.07 -3.66
C PRO A 41 -7.90 1.61 -2.21
N SER A 42 -6.94 2.21 -1.51
CA SER A 42 -6.73 2.00 -0.06
C SER A 42 -6.13 3.25 0.58
N LEU A 43 -6.53 3.55 1.82
CA LEU A 43 -5.94 4.63 2.62
C LEU A 43 -4.48 4.32 3.00
N LYS A 44 -4.14 3.03 3.11
CA LYS A 44 -2.81 2.55 3.47
C LYS A 44 -1.77 3.05 2.46
N TRP A 45 -0.67 3.60 2.98
CA TRP A 45 0.43 4.13 2.17
C TRP A 45 1.58 3.15 2.07
N THR A 46 2.02 2.62 3.21
CA THR A 46 3.20 1.76 3.31
C THR A 46 2.78 0.32 3.47
N PHE A 47 3.39 -0.56 2.68
CA PHE A 47 3.18 -2.01 2.69
C PHE A 47 4.52 -2.69 2.98
N TYR A 48 4.55 -3.65 3.90
CA TYR A 48 5.74 -4.42 4.22
C TYR A 48 5.32 -5.83 4.62
N SER A 49 6.24 -6.78 4.51
CA SER A 49 6.02 -8.18 4.90
C SER A 49 6.55 -8.41 6.31
N PRO A 50 5.70 -8.54 7.36
CA PRO A 50 6.17 -8.94 8.69
C PRO A 50 6.88 -10.30 8.71
N ILE A 51 6.52 -11.21 7.79
CA ILE A 51 7.19 -12.52 7.64
C ILE A 51 8.54 -12.36 6.95
N GLY A 52 8.65 -11.43 6.00
CA GLY A 52 9.84 -11.29 5.16
C GLY A 52 10.15 -12.58 4.41
N MET A 53 11.41 -13.00 4.49
CA MET A 53 11.93 -14.25 3.91
C MET A 53 11.89 -15.44 4.89
N SER A 54 11.13 -15.35 5.99
CA SER A 54 11.02 -16.41 6.98
C SER A 54 10.11 -17.55 6.51
N ASP A 55 10.40 -18.78 6.97
CA ASP A 55 9.53 -19.96 6.82
C ASP A 55 8.30 -19.94 7.75
N ASN A 56 8.16 -18.91 8.59
CA ASN A 56 7.04 -18.76 9.51
C ASN A 56 5.72 -18.70 8.75
N LYS A 57 4.68 -19.27 9.34
CA LYS A 57 3.32 -19.20 8.77
C LYS A 57 2.64 -17.91 9.17
N ILE A 58 1.65 -17.48 8.37
CA ILE A 58 0.85 -16.28 8.70
C ILE A 58 0.16 -16.47 10.05
N GLU A 59 -0.33 -17.67 10.35
CA GLU A 59 -1.03 -17.98 11.60
C GLU A 59 -0.17 -17.83 12.86
N GLU A 60 1.16 -17.80 12.71
CA GLU A 60 2.13 -17.65 13.81
C GLU A 60 2.40 -16.18 14.15
N LEU A 61 1.92 -15.24 13.32
CA LEU A 61 2.02 -13.81 13.57
C LEU A 61 0.94 -13.32 14.53
N SER A 62 1.20 -12.19 15.21
CA SER A 62 0.16 -11.43 15.91
C SER A 62 -0.95 -11.01 14.95
N GLU A 63 -2.18 -10.80 15.44
CA GLU A 63 -3.31 -10.42 14.59
C GLU A 63 -3.03 -9.17 13.73
N GLU A 64 -2.34 -8.17 14.29
CA GLU A 64 -1.91 -6.97 13.56
C GLU A 64 -0.96 -7.32 12.41
N ASN A 65 0.06 -8.14 12.69
CA ASN A 65 1.01 -8.56 11.66
C ASN A 65 0.38 -9.48 10.62
N GLN A 66 -0.64 -10.27 10.98
CA GLN A 66 -1.43 -11.03 10.01
C GLN A 66 -2.17 -10.11 9.04
N ILE A 67 -2.75 -9.02 9.54
CA ILE A 67 -3.43 -8.02 8.71
C ILE A 67 -2.42 -7.34 7.78
N GLU A 68 -1.26 -6.95 8.30
CA GLU A 68 -0.18 -6.35 7.51
C GLU A 68 0.35 -7.28 6.41
N GLN A 69 0.58 -8.55 6.75
CA GLN A 69 0.99 -9.56 5.78
C GLN A 69 -0.08 -9.78 4.70
N LYS A 70 -1.37 -9.80 5.07
CA LYS A 70 -2.47 -9.90 4.10
C LYS A 70 -2.48 -8.72 3.13
N TYR A 71 -2.29 -7.49 3.63
CA TYR A 71 -2.15 -6.32 2.78
C TYR A 71 -0.95 -6.40 1.86
N PHE A 72 0.21 -6.83 2.36
CA PHE A 72 1.41 -6.98 1.54
C PHE A 72 1.22 -8.03 0.45
N ASN A 73 0.66 -9.19 0.81
CA ASN A 73 0.38 -10.26 -0.15
C ASN A 73 -0.51 -9.73 -1.28
N GLU A 74 -1.63 -9.12 -0.93
CA GLU A 74 -2.63 -8.70 -1.90
C GLU A 74 -2.16 -7.54 -2.81
N PHE A 75 -1.50 -6.53 -2.24
CA PHE A 75 -1.13 -5.31 -2.97
C PHE A 75 0.24 -5.39 -3.64
N VAL A 76 1.15 -6.26 -3.16
CA VAL A 76 2.55 -6.29 -3.59
C VAL A 76 2.92 -7.66 -4.16
N ARG A 77 2.85 -8.72 -3.35
CA ARG A 77 3.36 -10.05 -3.72
C ARG A 77 2.54 -10.70 -4.84
N ASP A 78 1.22 -10.73 -4.68
CA ASP A 78 0.30 -11.36 -5.63
C ASP A 78 0.20 -10.56 -6.94
N GLN A 79 0.63 -9.28 -6.92
CA GLN A 79 0.82 -8.44 -8.11
C GLN A 79 2.20 -8.65 -8.78
N GLY A 80 3.07 -9.48 -8.18
CA GLY A 80 4.39 -9.80 -8.70
C GLY A 80 5.44 -8.70 -8.52
N LEU A 81 5.23 -7.75 -7.60
CA LEU A 81 6.13 -6.61 -7.37
C LEU A 81 7.32 -6.94 -6.46
N SER A 82 7.13 -7.85 -5.51
CA SER A 82 8.17 -8.38 -4.60
C SER A 82 8.17 -9.89 -4.79
N ARG A 83 9.30 -10.46 -5.24
CA ARG A 83 9.49 -11.88 -5.52
C ARG A 83 10.67 -12.42 -4.76
#